data_AF-A0A9D9H7D4-F1
#
_entry.id   AF-A0A9D9H7D4-F1
#
_cell.length_a   1.000
_cell.length_b   1.000
_cell.length_c   1.000
_cell.angle_alpha   90.00
_cell.angle_beta   90.00
_cell.angle_gamma   90.00
#
_symmetry.space_group_name_H-M   'P 1'
#
loop_
_entity.id
_entity.type
_entity.pdbx_description
1 polymer ?
#
loop_
_entity_poly.entity_id
_entity_poly.type
_entity_poly.pdbx_seq_one_letter_code
_entity_poly.pdbx_strand_id
1 'polypeptide(L)'
;MFNLNFLFMKGYYESENRRYGLPSRQIVIKRLSRLFPERTFDTDEELFDILAEYDTKLDEKYDKLRKDQSSLANLFISNPKMGSFISEVVEGEDPLIACVRYFGKDMLECAGDERRMAEIRKENDDYLARMNQVRETEKEITENWKRSERAIERFKESKGMSEGDFEMFLSKICRICEQVFMSEFTYELLDTLYKGINYDEDIDSAQEAGEVKGRNMRIMFDKEMEEGDNVPGLKGAASRGDSEAGNLTPIFGLRRRKSVWDM
;
A
#
# COMPACT_ATOMS: atom_id res chain seq x y z
N MET A 1 23.46 -2.40 25.65
CA MET A 1 23.60 -2.50 24.19
C MET A 1 23.35 -3.96 23.81
N PHE A 2 22.08 -4.30 23.56
CA PHE A 2 21.67 -5.68 23.29
C PHE A 2 22.23 -6.10 21.93
N ASN A 3 22.96 -7.20 21.93
CA ASN A 3 23.77 -7.64 20.80
C ASN A 3 22.85 -8.27 19.73
N LEU A 4 22.31 -7.42 18.85
CA LEU A 4 21.40 -7.83 17.76
C LEU A 4 22.00 -8.97 16.93
N ASN A 5 23.32 -8.96 16.70
CA ASN A 5 24.03 -10.02 15.98
C ASN A 5 23.90 -11.39 16.64
N PHE A 6 23.91 -11.45 17.98
CA PHE A 6 23.76 -12.71 18.72
C PHE A 6 22.32 -13.23 18.65
N LEU A 7 21.33 -12.34 18.64
CA LEU A 7 19.92 -12.71 18.46
C LEU A 7 19.64 -13.21 17.04
N PHE A 8 20.22 -12.57 16.02
CA PHE A 8 20.10 -12.98 14.62
C PHE A 8 20.73 -14.33 14.36
N MET A 9 21.95 -14.58 14.86
CA MET A 9 22.59 -15.90 14.76
C MET A 9 21.79 -16.98 15.50
N LYS A 10 21.33 -16.70 16.73
CA LYS A 10 20.57 -17.67 17.52
C LYS A 10 19.22 -18.00 16.87
N GLY A 11 18.53 -17.01 16.30
CA GLY A 11 17.32 -17.23 15.49
C GLY A 11 17.59 -18.05 14.23
N TYR A 12 18.74 -17.85 13.59
CA TYR A 12 19.17 -18.67 12.44
C TYR A 12 19.41 -20.13 12.85
N TYR A 13 20.20 -20.37 13.90
CA TYR A 13 20.50 -21.73 14.42
C TYR A 13 19.25 -22.46 14.97
N GLU A 14 18.34 -21.76 15.65
CA GLU A 14 17.06 -22.33 16.11
C GLU A 14 16.09 -22.62 14.96
N SER A 15 16.20 -21.91 13.83
CA SER A 15 15.42 -22.19 12.62
C SER A 15 15.93 -23.40 11.84
N GLU A 16 17.24 -23.67 11.88
CA GLU A 16 17.84 -24.86 11.27
C GLU A 16 17.59 -26.12 12.10
N ASN A 17 17.67 -26.05 13.44
CA ASN A 17 17.38 -27.19 14.31
C ASN A 17 15.91 -27.65 14.28
N ARG A 18 14.96 -26.77 13.92
CA ARG A 18 13.54 -27.13 13.68
C ARG A 18 13.30 -27.87 12.36
N ARG A 19 14.30 -27.99 11.47
CA ARG A 19 14.18 -28.69 10.17
C ARG A 19 14.26 -30.21 10.30
N TYR A 20 14.79 -30.75 11.41
CA TYR A 20 15.09 -32.18 11.57
C TYR A 20 13.89 -33.07 11.97
N GLY A 21 12.65 -32.66 11.73
CA GLY A 21 11.46 -33.47 12.05
C GLY A 21 10.19 -33.16 11.29
N LEU A 22 10.21 -32.23 10.32
CA LEU A 22 9.04 -31.90 9.51
C LEU A 22 9.06 -32.74 8.22
N PRO A 23 7.91 -33.28 7.76
CA PRO A 23 7.82 -33.93 6.47
C PRO A 23 8.28 -32.99 5.34
N SER A 24 8.99 -33.51 4.33
CA SER A 24 9.57 -32.71 3.23
C SER A 24 8.56 -31.78 2.56
N ARG A 25 7.31 -32.22 2.40
CA ARG A 25 6.20 -31.40 1.86
C ARG A 25 5.97 -30.11 2.67
N GLN A 26 5.98 -30.18 4.00
CA GLN A 26 5.76 -29.00 4.85
C GLN A 26 6.95 -28.03 4.80
N ILE A 27 8.17 -28.55 4.64
CA ILE A 27 9.37 -27.71 4.48
C ILE A 27 9.27 -26.90 3.18
N VAL A 28 8.87 -27.57 2.10
CA VAL A 28 8.69 -26.94 0.78
C VAL A 28 7.56 -25.92 0.82
N ILE A 29 6.37 -26.28 1.32
CA ILE A 29 5.23 -25.36 1.45
C ILE A 29 5.64 -24.14 2.26
N LYS A 30 6.27 -24.31 3.43
CA LYS A 30 6.72 -23.17 4.26
C LYS A 30 7.68 -22.23 3.53
N ARG A 31 8.55 -22.75 2.65
CA ARG A 31 9.44 -21.93 1.83
C ARG A 31 8.66 -21.18 0.76
N LEU A 32 7.75 -21.86 0.07
CA LEU A 32 6.92 -21.28 -0.98
C LEU A 32 5.95 -20.24 -0.42
N SER A 33 5.25 -20.50 0.69
CA SER A 33 4.35 -19.53 1.33
C SER A 33 5.06 -18.23 1.75
N ARG A 34 6.37 -18.28 2.04
CA ARG A 34 7.15 -17.06 2.33
C ARG A 34 7.46 -16.25 1.07
N LEU A 35 7.63 -16.92 -0.07
CA LEU A 35 7.96 -16.29 -1.35
C LEU A 35 6.71 -15.88 -2.14
N PHE A 36 5.60 -16.56 -1.88
CA PHE A 36 4.30 -16.41 -2.54
C PHE A 36 3.20 -16.39 -1.48
N PRO A 37 3.09 -15.31 -0.68
CA PRO A 37 2.13 -15.24 0.43
C PRO A 37 0.66 -15.19 -0.04
N GLU A 38 0.43 -14.71 -1.27
CA GLU A 38 -0.91 -14.54 -1.86
C GLU A 38 -1.50 -15.83 -2.49
N ARG A 39 -0.76 -16.95 -2.47
CA ARG A 39 -1.15 -18.18 -3.16
C ARG A 39 -1.49 -19.31 -2.20
N THR A 40 -2.53 -20.07 -2.57
CA THR A 40 -3.00 -21.27 -1.86
C THR A 40 -2.22 -22.51 -2.30
N PHE A 41 -2.26 -23.55 -1.45
CA PHE A 41 -1.61 -24.84 -1.69
C PHE A 41 -2.63 -25.97 -1.48
N ASP A 42 -3.89 -25.67 -1.84
CA ASP A 42 -5.04 -26.50 -1.48
C ASP A 42 -5.12 -27.76 -2.36
N THR A 43 -4.65 -27.64 -3.60
CA THR A 43 -4.53 -28.74 -4.56
C THR A 43 -3.06 -29.06 -4.89
N ASP A 44 -2.81 -30.30 -5.31
CA ASP A 44 -1.47 -30.69 -5.76
C ASP A 44 -1.08 -29.96 -7.06
N GLU A 45 -2.05 -29.66 -7.94
CA GLU A 45 -1.81 -28.90 -9.18
C GLU A 45 -1.33 -27.47 -8.89
N GLU A 46 -1.99 -26.75 -7.98
CA GLU A 46 -1.52 -25.43 -7.50
C GLU A 46 -0.11 -25.50 -6.91
N LEU A 47 0.18 -26.54 -6.11
CA LEU A 47 1.50 -26.73 -5.54
C LEU A 47 2.58 -26.95 -6.62
N PHE A 48 2.28 -27.76 -7.65
CA PHE A 48 3.21 -28.01 -8.75
C PHE A 48 3.39 -26.79 -9.66
N ASP A 49 2.34 -26.00 -9.89
CA ASP A 49 2.43 -24.74 -10.64
C ASP A 49 3.36 -23.74 -9.93
N ILE A 50 3.18 -23.56 -8.61
CA ILE A 50 4.05 -22.68 -7.81
C ILE A 50 5.49 -23.21 -7.78
N LEU A 51 5.67 -24.53 -7.73
CA LEU A 51 7.00 -25.15 -7.81
C LEU A 51 7.68 -24.89 -9.15
N ALA A 52 6.96 -24.99 -10.27
CA ALA A 52 7.49 -24.68 -11.60
C ALA A 52 7.87 -23.20 -11.74
N GLU A 53 7.04 -22.29 -11.21
CA GLU A 53 7.37 -20.85 -11.18
C GLU A 53 8.60 -20.58 -10.29
N TYR A 54 8.67 -21.22 -9.12
CA TYR A 54 9.81 -21.11 -8.22
C TYR A 54 11.11 -21.60 -8.86
N ASP A 55 11.07 -22.73 -9.57
CA ASP A 55 12.21 -23.28 -10.30
C ASP A 55 12.68 -22.33 -11.40
N THR A 56 11.75 -21.78 -12.18
CA THR A 56 12.04 -20.75 -13.20
C THR A 56 12.72 -19.53 -12.58
N LYS A 57 12.22 -19.02 -11.44
CA LYS A 57 12.85 -17.88 -10.73
C LYS A 57 14.23 -18.22 -10.19
N LEU A 58 14.46 -19.46 -9.76
CA LEU A 58 15.78 -19.91 -9.35
C LEU A 58 16.74 -19.91 -10.54
N ASP A 59 16.33 -20.47 -11.66
CA ASP A 59 17.14 -20.51 -12.88
C ASP A 59 17.51 -19.10 -13.34
N GLU A 60 16.56 -18.17 -13.39
CA GLU A 60 16.84 -16.77 -13.70
C GLU A 60 17.85 -16.12 -12.75
N LYS A 61 17.74 -16.43 -11.45
CA LYS A 61 18.66 -15.92 -10.43
C LYS A 61 20.06 -16.52 -10.60
N TYR A 62 20.16 -17.82 -10.86
CA TYR A 62 21.44 -18.49 -11.11
C TYR A 62 22.09 -17.99 -12.40
N ASP A 63 21.31 -17.76 -13.45
CA ASP A 63 21.81 -17.20 -14.70
C ASP A 63 22.34 -15.77 -14.53
N LYS A 64 21.65 -14.94 -13.75
CA LYS A 64 22.15 -13.59 -13.39
C LYS A 64 23.45 -13.69 -12.61
N LEU A 65 23.49 -14.48 -11.54
CA LEU A 65 24.70 -14.68 -10.74
C LEU A 65 25.87 -15.21 -11.57
N ARG A 66 25.60 -16.16 -12.48
CA ARG A 66 26.61 -16.72 -13.38
C ARG A 66 27.13 -15.68 -14.35
N LYS A 67 26.25 -14.84 -14.92
CA LYS A 67 26.64 -13.72 -15.80
C LYS A 67 27.49 -12.70 -15.05
N ASP A 68 27.09 -12.31 -13.84
CA ASP A 68 27.82 -11.36 -13.00
C ASP A 68 29.20 -11.91 -12.63
N GLN A 69 29.28 -13.17 -12.17
CA GLN A 69 30.54 -13.84 -11.87
C GLN A 69 31.44 -13.97 -13.10
N SER A 70 30.88 -14.31 -14.27
CA SER A 70 31.65 -14.41 -15.51
C SER A 70 32.18 -13.05 -15.94
N SER A 71 31.36 -12.00 -15.81
CA SER A 71 31.78 -10.62 -16.09
C SER A 71 32.91 -10.18 -15.16
N LEU A 72 32.77 -10.44 -13.86
CA LEU A 72 33.80 -10.13 -12.87
C LEU A 72 35.10 -10.92 -13.10
N ALA A 73 34.99 -12.21 -13.41
CA ALA A 73 36.15 -13.04 -13.76
C ALA A 73 36.84 -12.52 -15.03
N ASN A 74 36.09 -12.15 -16.06
CA ASN A 74 36.64 -11.53 -17.27
C ASN A 74 37.32 -10.20 -16.98
N LEU A 75 36.80 -9.39 -16.06
CA LEU A 75 37.44 -8.16 -15.59
C LEU A 75 38.78 -8.46 -14.92
N PHE A 76 38.84 -9.44 -14.01
CA PHE A 76 40.10 -9.84 -13.36
C PHE A 76 41.13 -10.41 -14.33
N ILE A 77 40.69 -11.18 -15.34
CA ILE A 77 41.58 -11.72 -16.37
C ILE A 77 42.10 -10.60 -17.28
N SER A 78 41.22 -9.69 -17.72
CA SER A 78 41.59 -8.61 -18.64
C SER A 78 42.42 -7.52 -17.98
N ASN A 79 42.23 -7.28 -16.68
CA ASN A 79 43.02 -6.31 -15.91
C ASN A 79 43.43 -6.87 -14.54
N PRO A 80 44.53 -7.64 -14.48
CA PRO A 80 45.03 -8.20 -13.22
C PRO A 80 45.34 -7.15 -12.14
N LYS A 81 45.77 -5.94 -12.55
CA LYS A 81 46.04 -4.82 -11.62
C LYS A 81 44.78 -4.33 -10.92
N MET A 82 43.67 -4.23 -11.66
CA MET A 82 42.36 -3.93 -11.08
C MET A 82 41.90 -5.04 -10.13
N GLY A 83 42.25 -6.29 -10.42
CA GLY A 83 41.99 -7.40 -9.50
C GLY A 83 42.69 -7.27 -8.16
N SER A 84 44.00 -7.01 -8.20
CA SER A 84 44.78 -6.79 -6.98
C SER A 84 44.30 -5.56 -6.20
N PHE A 85 43.95 -4.48 -6.90
CA PHE A 85 43.35 -3.30 -6.29
C PHE A 85 42.05 -3.60 -5.54
N ILE A 86 41.10 -4.29 -6.18
CA ILE A 86 39.82 -4.63 -5.56
C ILE A 86 40.03 -5.56 -4.35
N SER A 87 40.96 -6.53 -4.45
CA SER A 87 41.26 -7.44 -3.33
C SER A 87 41.75 -6.68 -2.10
N GLU A 88 42.74 -5.79 -2.25
CA GLU A 88 43.27 -5.02 -1.12
C GLU A 88 42.21 -4.11 -0.48
N VAL A 89 41.39 -3.44 -1.29
CA VAL A 89 40.31 -2.59 -0.77
C VAL A 89 39.27 -3.40 -0.02
N VAL A 90 38.92 -4.60 -0.49
CA VAL A 90 38.01 -5.52 0.22
C VAL A 90 38.62 -6.03 1.52
N GLU A 91 39.95 -6.21 1.56
CA GLU A 91 40.70 -6.56 2.77
C GLU A 91 40.82 -5.40 3.78
N GLY A 92 40.39 -4.20 3.39
CA GLY A 92 40.29 -3.02 4.26
C GLY A 92 41.42 -2.00 4.11
N GLU A 93 42.26 -2.10 3.08
CA GLU A 93 43.24 -1.06 2.73
C GLU A 93 42.55 0.22 2.24
N ASP A 94 43.24 1.35 2.40
CA ASP A 94 42.75 2.64 1.92
C ASP A 94 42.70 2.66 0.37
N PRO A 95 41.55 2.97 -0.25
CA PRO A 95 41.41 2.94 -1.71
C PRO A 95 42.34 3.88 -2.46
N LEU A 96 42.74 5.02 -1.90
CA LEU A 96 43.66 5.94 -2.55
C LEU A 96 45.09 5.39 -2.50
N ILE A 97 45.48 4.81 -1.37
CA ILE A 97 46.79 4.17 -1.21
C ILE A 97 46.91 2.97 -2.16
N ALA A 98 45.90 2.10 -2.21
CA ALA A 98 45.86 0.95 -3.12
C ALA A 98 45.83 1.40 -4.59
N CYS A 99 45.09 2.47 -4.91
CA CYS A 99 45.04 3.01 -6.28
C CYS A 99 46.42 3.49 -6.74
N VAL A 100 47.13 4.27 -5.91
CA VAL A 100 48.50 4.72 -6.22
C VAL A 100 49.46 3.53 -6.37
N ARG A 101 49.32 2.49 -5.55
CA ARG A 101 50.17 1.29 -5.59
C ARG A 101 50.09 0.55 -6.94
N TYR A 102 48.89 0.40 -7.49
CA TYR A 102 48.68 -0.41 -8.70
C TYR A 102 48.62 0.39 -10.00
N PHE A 103 48.14 1.63 -9.95
CA PHE A 103 47.93 2.48 -11.12
C PHE A 103 48.92 3.67 -11.21
N GLY A 104 49.69 3.91 -10.15
CA GLY A 104 50.67 4.99 -10.09
C GLY A 104 50.04 6.35 -9.77
N LYS A 105 50.88 7.28 -9.32
CA LYS A 105 50.47 8.65 -9.00
C LYS A 105 50.10 9.45 -10.25
N ASP A 106 50.66 9.11 -11.42
CA ASP A 106 50.43 9.79 -12.69
C ASP A 106 48.95 9.78 -13.14
N MET A 107 48.16 8.80 -12.70
CA MET A 107 46.71 8.80 -12.94
C MET A 107 45.98 9.90 -12.14
N LEU A 108 46.48 10.19 -10.93
CA LEU A 108 45.97 11.29 -10.09
C LEU A 108 46.57 12.63 -10.52
N GLU A 109 47.81 12.60 -11.01
CA GLU A 109 48.53 13.73 -11.60
C GLU A 109 48.34 13.76 -13.11
N CYS A 110 47.09 13.91 -13.57
CA CYS A 110 46.79 14.19 -14.98
C CYS A 110 47.31 15.58 -15.46
N ALA A 111 48.33 16.14 -14.80
CA ALA A 111 48.83 17.50 -14.99
C ALA A 111 49.40 17.79 -16.39
N GLY A 112 49.67 16.76 -17.21
CA GLY A 112 50.22 16.89 -18.56
C GLY A 112 49.26 16.57 -19.71
N ASP A 113 48.08 15.99 -19.45
CA ASP A 113 47.11 15.59 -20.49
C ASP A 113 45.81 16.36 -20.30
N GLU A 114 45.71 17.49 -21.01
CA GLU A 114 44.62 18.45 -20.88
C GLU A 114 43.26 17.87 -21.29
N ARG A 115 43.24 16.88 -22.19
CA ARG A 115 42.00 16.19 -22.59
C ARG A 115 41.49 15.30 -21.46
N ARG A 116 42.38 14.51 -20.85
CA ARG A 116 42.04 13.62 -19.74
C ARG A 116 41.64 14.40 -18.48
N MET A 117 42.27 15.55 -18.24
CA MET A 117 41.84 16.48 -17.18
C MET A 117 40.45 17.07 -17.41
N ALA A 118 40.11 17.39 -18.66
CA ALA A 118 38.77 17.91 -18.99
C ALA A 118 37.69 16.86 -18.70
N GLU A 119 37.94 15.59 -19.02
CA GLU A 119 37.02 14.48 -18.70
C GLU A 119 36.85 14.28 -17.19
N ILE A 120 37.94 14.25 -16.43
CA ILE A 120 37.90 14.11 -14.96
C ILE A 120 37.18 15.30 -14.32
N ARG A 121 37.43 16.52 -14.78
CA ARG A 121 36.74 17.73 -14.28
C ARG A 121 35.25 17.65 -14.54
N LYS A 122 34.84 17.24 -15.74
CA LYS A 122 33.42 17.07 -16.07
C LYS A 122 32.74 16.05 -15.16
N GLU A 123 33.33 14.89 -14.96
CA GLU A 123 32.76 13.86 -14.07
C GLU A 123 32.69 14.33 -12.60
N ASN A 124 33.69 15.11 -12.16
CA ASN A 124 33.67 15.71 -10.82
C ASN A 124 32.60 16.80 -10.69
N ASP A 125 32.41 17.64 -11.70
CA ASP A 125 31.35 18.65 -11.72
C ASP A 125 29.97 17.99 -11.70
N ASP A 126 29.78 16.90 -12.45
CA ASP A 126 28.56 16.09 -12.44
C ASP A 126 28.34 15.43 -11.07
N TYR A 127 29.39 14.94 -10.42
CA TYR A 127 29.33 14.44 -9.04
C TYR A 127 28.92 15.53 -8.04
N LEU A 128 29.54 16.71 -8.12
CA LEU A 128 29.22 17.85 -7.26
C LEU A 128 27.79 18.34 -7.49
N ALA A 129 27.31 18.35 -8.73
CA ALA A 129 25.93 18.69 -9.05
C ALA A 129 24.95 17.70 -8.39
N ARG A 130 25.19 16.39 -8.51
CA ARG A 130 24.39 15.35 -7.84
C ARG A 130 24.41 15.50 -6.32
N MET A 131 25.58 15.68 -5.72
CA MET A 131 25.71 15.89 -4.28
C MET A 131 24.98 17.14 -3.80
N ASN A 132 25.06 18.24 -4.56
CA ASN A 132 24.34 19.46 -4.22
C ASN A 132 22.83 19.25 -4.27
N GLN A 133 22.31 18.54 -5.27
CA GLN A 133 20.89 18.22 -5.37
C GLN A 133 20.43 17.34 -4.21
N VAL A 134 21.19 16.28 -3.87
CA VAL A 134 20.90 15.42 -2.71
C VAL A 134 20.87 16.26 -1.43
N ARG A 135 21.88 17.10 -1.22
CA ARG A 135 21.97 17.95 -0.02
C ARG A 135 20.82 18.95 0.07
N GLU A 136 20.38 19.50 -1.04
CA GLU A 136 19.25 20.44 -1.05
C GLU A 136 17.93 19.72 -0.75
N THR A 137 17.68 18.57 -1.36
CA THR A 137 16.53 17.72 -1.05
C THR A 137 16.53 17.30 0.42
N GLU A 138 17.68 16.92 0.99
CA GLU A 138 17.81 16.60 2.41
C GLU A 138 17.46 17.78 3.31
N LYS A 139 17.97 18.99 3.01
CA LYS A 139 17.60 20.19 3.77
C LYS A 139 16.09 20.44 3.70
N GLU A 140 15.49 20.38 2.51
CA GLU A 140 14.05 20.55 2.34
C GLU A 140 13.26 19.53 3.16
N ILE A 141 13.66 18.25 3.15
CA ILE A 141 13.05 17.20 3.99
C ILE A 141 13.16 17.57 5.47
N THR A 142 14.34 17.98 5.95
CA THR A 142 14.52 18.33 7.36
C THR A 142 13.73 19.57 7.79
N GLU A 143 13.64 20.59 6.94
CA GLU A 143 12.83 21.78 7.22
C GLU A 143 11.34 21.45 7.21
N ASN A 144 10.89 20.65 6.24
CA ASN A 144 9.51 20.19 6.16
C ASN A 144 9.15 19.38 7.40
N TRP A 145 10.03 18.50 7.87
CA TRP A 145 9.83 17.75 9.12
C TRP A 145 9.61 18.68 10.32
N LYS A 146 10.49 19.67 10.51
CA LYS A 146 10.37 20.67 11.59
C LYS A 146 9.08 21.48 11.51
N ARG A 147 8.60 21.77 10.30
CA ARG A 147 7.31 22.47 10.09
C ARG A 147 6.12 21.57 10.41
N SER A 148 6.23 20.28 10.08
CA SER A 148 5.18 19.28 10.28
C SER A 148 5.01 18.86 11.74
N GLU A 149 6.03 18.99 12.59
CA GLU A 149 5.96 18.64 14.02
C GLU A 149 4.73 19.27 14.71
N ARG A 150 4.52 20.58 14.52
CA ARG A 150 3.35 21.29 15.08
C ARG A 150 2.02 20.86 14.48
N ALA A 151 2.00 20.45 13.20
CA ALA A 151 0.78 19.98 12.55
C ALA A 151 0.40 18.57 13.05
N ILE A 152 1.41 17.73 13.24
CA ILE A 152 1.29 16.38 13.81
C ILE A 152 0.74 16.45 15.24
N GLU A 153 1.30 17.29 16.10
CA GLU A 153 0.81 17.47 17.47
C GLU A 153 -0.65 17.91 17.50
N ARG A 154 -1.01 18.93 16.72
CA ARG A 154 -2.40 19.40 16.61
C ARG A 154 -3.36 18.32 16.10
N PHE A 155 -2.93 17.52 15.13
CA PHE A 155 -3.76 16.42 14.61
C PHE A 155 -4.01 15.37 15.70
N LYS A 156 -2.95 14.95 16.41
CA LYS A 156 -3.04 14.00 17.51
C LYS A 156 -3.97 14.49 18.62
N GLU A 157 -3.84 15.76 19.03
CA GLU A 157 -4.73 16.40 20.00
C GLU A 157 -6.18 16.43 19.51
N SER A 158 -6.42 16.81 18.24
CA SER A 158 -7.77 16.91 17.67
C SER A 158 -8.52 15.58 17.63
N LYS A 159 -7.78 14.47 17.53
CA LYS A 159 -8.34 13.11 17.49
C LYS A 159 -8.32 12.41 18.85
N GLY A 160 -7.80 13.08 19.90
CA GLY A 160 -7.72 12.52 21.25
C GLY A 160 -6.90 11.23 21.34
N MET A 161 -5.88 11.08 20.49
CA MET A 161 -5.09 9.85 20.40
C MET A 161 -4.05 9.77 21.53
N SER A 162 -3.88 8.57 22.10
CA SER A 162 -2.76 8.28 23.00
C SER A 162 -1.42 8.22 22.23
N GLU A 163 -0.28 8.24 22.93
CA GLU A 163 1.04 8.08 22.29
C GLU A 163 1.14 6.77 21.51
N GLY A 164 0.68 5.67 22.11
CA GLY A 164 0.75 4.34 21.50
C GLY A 164 -0.15 4.20 20.27
N ASP A 165 -1.36 4.77 20.31
CA ASP A 165 -2.26 4.75 19.14
C ASP A 165 -1.70 5.59 17.99
N PHE A 166 -1.05 6.71 18.33
CA PHE A 166 -0.42 7.58 17.36
C PHE A 166 0.80 6.93 16.70
N GLU A 167 1.64 6.21 17.46
CA GLU A 167 2.74 5.41 16.91
C GLU A 167 2.23 4.31 15.97
N MET A 168 1.15 3.61 16.34
CA MET A 168 0.53 2.61 15.47
C MET A 168 -0.03 3.23 14.18
N PHE A 169 -0.61 4.42 14.28
CA PHE A 169 -1.09 5.17 13.12
C PHE A 169 0.05 5.57 12.18
N LEU A 170 1.14 6.13 12.70
CA LEU A 170 2.34 6.46 11.91
C LEU A 170 2.95 5.22 11.26
N SER A 171 3.02 4.10 11.98
CA SER A 171 3.52 2.83 11.44
C SER A 171 2.73 2.37 10.21
N LYS A 172 1.39 2.53 10.23
CA LYS A 172 0.53 2.23 9.07
C LYS A 172 0.79 3.19 7.91
N ILE A 173 0.97 4.48 8.17
CA ILE A 173 1.33 5.46 7.13
C ILE A 173 2.66 5.09 6.48
N CYS A 174 3.69 4.78 7.28
CA CYS A 174 4.99 4.37 6.76
C CYS A 174 4.88 3.15 5.84
N ARG A 175 4.12 2.13 6.25
CA ARG A 175 3.87 0.95 5.41
C ARG A 175 3.20 1.30 4.08
N ILE A 176 2.18 2.17 4.09
CA ILE A 176 1.52 2.64 2.86
C ILE A 176 2.52 3.36 1.95
N CYS A 177 3.33 4.27 2.50
CA CYS A 177 4.35 4.98 1.75
C CYS A 177 5.38 4.02 1.14
N GLU A 178 5.87 3.03 1.90
CA GLU A 178 6.80 2.01 1.42
C GLU A 178 6.23 1.24 0.22
N GLN A 179 4.97 0.79 0.30
CA GLN A 179 4.32 0.07 -0.81
C GLN A 179 4.21 0.93 -2.06
N VAL A 180 3.85 2.22 -1.91
CA VAL A 180 3.78 3.18 -3.03
C VAL A 180 5.16 3.43 -3.63
N PHE A 181 6.19 3.65 -2.81
CA PHE A 181 7.57 3.85 -3.28
C PHE A 181 8.11 2.63 -4.03
N MET A 182 7.76 1.43 -3.58
CA MET A 182 8.16 0.18 -4.23
C MET A 182 7.28 -0.21 -5.43
N SER A 183 6.28 0.61 -5.77
CA SER A 183 5.29 0.34 -6.83
C SER A 183 4.50 -0.97 -6.64
N GLU A 184 4.30 -1.39 -5.38
CA GLU A 184 3.57 -2.60 -5.01
C GLU A 184 2.12 -2.24 -4.64
N PHE A 185 1.27 -2.08 -5.65
CA PHE A 185 -0.14 -1.74 -5.45
C PHE A 185 -0.98 -3.00 -5.18
N THR A 186 -1.16 -3.34 -3.90
CA THR A 186 -2.07 -4.42 -3.49
C THR A 186 -3.53 -3.95 -3.46
N TYR A 187 -4.47 -4.89 -3.59
CA TYR A 187 -5.90 -4.59 -3.46
C TYR A 187 -6.22 -3.94 -2.11
N GLU A 188 -5.63 -4.45 -1.01
CA GLU A 188 -5.81 -3.90 0.33
C GLU A 188 -5.41 -2.42 0.44
N LEU A 189 -4.29 -2.05 -0.21
CA LEU A 189 -3.83 -0.66 -0.24
C LEU A 189 -4.82 0.23 -0.99
N LEU A 190 -5.24 -0.19 -2.18
CA LEU A 190 -6.20 0.55 -3.00
C LEU A 190 -7.56 0.70 -2.31
N ASP A 191 -8.07 -0.36 -1.69
CA ASP A 191 -9.31 -0.36 -0.92
C ASP A 191 -9.21 0.57 0.31
N THR A 192 -8.09 0.55 1.03
CA THR A 192 -7.85 1.44 2.18
C THR A 192 -7.82 2.91 1.75
N LEU A 193 -7.15 3.23 0.64
CA LEU A 193 -7.10 4.58 0.10
C LEU A 193 -8.47 5.04 -0.41
N TYR A 194 -9.20 4.17 -1.12
CA TYR A 194 -10.54 4.47 -1.61
C TYR A 194 -11.51 4.79 -0.48
N LYS A 195 -11.53 3.96 0.58
CA LYS A 195 -12.32 4.21 1.80
C LYS A 195 -11.90 5.50 2.51
N GLY A 196 -10.60 5.81 2.51
CA GLY A 196 -10.10 7.06 3.08
C GLY A 196 -10.58 8.30 2.32
N ILE A 197 -10.68 8.22 0.99
CA ILE A 197 -11.14 9.34 0.13
C ILE A 197 -12.65 9.56 0.28
N ASN A 198 -13.45 8.49 0.34
CA ASN A 198 -14.91 8.58 0.35
C ASN A 198 -15.52 8.54 1.76
N TYR A 199 -14.70 8.60 2.81
CA TYR A 199 -15.14 8.39 4.20
C TYR A 199 -16.32 9.28 4.60
N ASP A 200 -16.24 10.58 4.33
CA ASP A 200 -17.28 11.54 4.72
C ASP A 200 -18.58 11.31 3.92
N GLU A 201 -18.48 11.06 2.61
CA GLU A 201 -19.64 10.80 1.73
C GLU A 201 -20.36 9.49 2.09
N ASP A 202 -19.59 8.44 2.43
CA ASP A 202 -20.14 7.14 2.85
C ASP A 202 -20.88 7.26 4.19
N ILE A 203 -20.39 8.09 5.11
CA ILE A 203 -21.06 8.34 6.41
C ILE A 203 -22.37 9.10 6.21
N ASP A 204 -22.36 10.17 5.42
CA ASP A 204 -23.56 10.97 5.16
C ASP A 204 -24.64 10.11 4.48
N SER A 205 -24.24 9.33 3.47
CA SER A 205 -25.12 8.39 2.78
C SER A 205 -25.67 7.32 3.73
N ALA A 206 -24.85 6.79 4.64
CA ALA A 206 -25.27 5.81 5.64
C ALA A 206 -26.25 6.41 6.67
N GLN A 207 -26.06 7.67 7.06
CA GLN A 207 -26.97 8.38 7.96
C GLN A 207 -28.34 8.58 7.29
N GLU A 208 -28.37 9.09 6.06
CA GLU A 208 -29.61 9.28 5.31
C GLU A 208 -30.35 7.95 5.10
N ALA A 209 -29.64 6.90 4.70
CA ALA A 209 -30.21 5.57 4.57
C ALA A 209 -30.75 5.02 5.89
N GLY A 210 -30.07 5.31 7.01
CA GLY A 210 -30.51 4.97 8.36
C GLY A 210 -31.79 5.71 8.78
N GLU A 211 -31.87 7.01 8.50
CA GLU A 211 -33.06 7.82 8.79
C GLU A 211 -34.27 7.34 7.98
N VAL A 212 -34.09 7.08 6.69
CA VAL A 212 -35.16 6.57 5.82
C VAL A 212 -35.63 5.20 6.29
N LYS A 213 -34.71 4.29 6.62
CA LYS A 213 -35.06 2.97 7.20
C LYS A 213 -35.80 3.12 8.52
N GLY A 214 -35.35 4.01 9.41
CA GLY A 214 -36.00 4.30 10.69
C GLY A 214 -37.43 4.83 10.52
N ARG A 215 -37.65 5.78 9.59
CA ARG A 215 -38.98 6.29 9.25
C ARG A 215 -39.88 5.20 8.67
N ASN A 216 -39.35 4.37 7.77
CA ASN A 216 -40.11 3.27 7.17
C ASN A 216 -40.50 2.22 8.21
N MET A 217 -39.61 1.84 9.12
CA MET A 217 -39.92 0.92 10.23
C MET A 217 -40.99 1.48 11.16
N ARG A 218 -40.95 2.78 11.48
CA ARG A 218 -41.98 3.43 12.31
C ARG A 218 -43.35 3.39 11.64
N ILE A 219 -43.42 3.70 10.33
CA ILE A 219 -44.66 3.63 9.55
C ILE A 219 -45.22 2.19 9.52
N MET A 220 -44.35 1.18 9.36
CA MET A 220 -44.78 -0.22 9.39
C MET A 220 -45.31 -0.63 10.77
N PHE A 221 -44.63 -0.23 11.84
CA PHE A 221 -45.07 -0.50 13.22
C PHE A 221 -46.40 0.17 13.54
N ASP A 222 -46.58 1.44 13.15
CA ASP A 222 -47.84 2.17 13.37
C ASP A 222 -49.01 1.50 12.60
N LYS A 223 -48.76 1.00 11.38
CA LYS A 223 -49.76 0.24 10.60
C LYS A 223 -50.15 -1.09 11.24
N GLU A 224 -49.17 -1.84 11.77
CA GLU A 224 -49.43 -3.11 12.46
C GLU A 224 -50.25 -2.89 13.75
N MET A 225 -50.09 -1.75 14.42
CA MET A 225 -50.93 -1.38 15.57
C MET A 225 -52.35 -0.97 15.16
N GLU A 226 -52.53 -0.30 14.01
CA GLU A 226 -53.86 0.11 13.53
C GLU A 226 -54.71 -1.07 13.00
N GLU A 227 -54.10 -2.17 12.55
CA GLU A 227 -54.83 -3.38 12.12
C GLU A 227 -55.41 -4.22 13.29
N GLY A 228 -55.13 -3.84 14.54
CA GLY A 228 -55.47 -4.57 15.76
C GLY A 228 -56.69 -4.11 16.55
N ASP A 229 -57.81 -3.69 15.93
CA ASP A 229 -59.18 -3.89 16.47
C ASP A 229 -60.25 -3.44 15.44
N ASN A 230 -60.52 -4.27 14.43
CA ASN A 230 -61.57 -4.03 13.45
C ASN A 230 -62.95 -4.50 13.97
N VAL A 231 -63.59 -3.71 14.83
CA VAL A 231 -65.04 -3.76 15.04
C VAL A 231 -65.68 -2.37 14.91
N PRO A 232 -66.15 -2.01 13.71
CA PRO A 232 -66.95 -0.79 13.51
C PRO A 232 -68.32 -0.94 14.20
N GLY A 233 -68.61 -0.04 15.14
CA GLY A 233 -69.89 0.02 15.85
C GLY A 233 -71.06 0.31 14.91
N LEU A 234 -71.93 -0.68 14.70
CA LEU A 234 -73.24 -0.51 14.06
C LEU A 234 -74.17 0.30 14.97
N LYS A 235 -74.29 1.61 14.72
CA LYS A 235 -75.48 2.39 15.07
C LYS A 235 -76.12 2.91 13.79
N GLY A 236 -77.31 2.39 13.52
CA GLY A 236 -78.05 2.64 12.29
C GLY A 236 -78.88 3.92 12.29
N ALA A 237 -79.42 4.22 11.12
CA ALA A 237 -80.77 4.72 10.90
C ALA A 237 -81.00 4.82 9.39
N ALA A 238 -82.19 4.41 8.98
CA ALA A 238 -82.60 4.24 7.60
C ALA A 238 -83.19 5.51 6.97
N SER A 239 -83.25 5.49 5.64
CA SER A 239 -84.36 5.98 4.78
C SER A 239 -84.56 7.48 4.54
N ARG A 240 -84.34 7.89 3.28
CA ARG A 240 -85.17 8.73 2.37
C ARG A 240 -84.23 9.27 1.28
N GLY A 241 -84.50 9.22 -0.02
CA GLY A 241 -85.77 9.30 -0.71
C GLY A 241 -85.77 10.56 -1.57
N ASP A 242 -85.54 10.35 -2.87
CA ASP A 242 -86.03 11.12 -4.02
C ASP A 242 -85.46 12.51 -4.40
N SER A 243 -85.50 12.68 -5.73
CA SER A 243 -85.22 13.76 -6.68
C SER A 243 -85.42 15.24 -6.30
N GLU A 244 -84.56 16.13 -6.80
CA GLU A 244 -84.83 17.02 -7.96
C GLU A 244 -83.70 18.04 -8.19
N ALA A 245 -83.60 18.49 -9.44
CA ALA A 245 -82.63 19.42 -9.97
C ALA A 245 -82.83 20.87 -9.47
N GLY A 246 -81.74 21.63 -9.36
CA GLY A 246 -81.83 23.08 -9.27
C GLY A 246 -80.56 23.78 -8.81
N ASN A 247 -79.94 24.51 -9.74
CA ASN A 247 -79.06 25.66 -9.53
C ASN A 247 -77.55 25.41 -9.43
N LEU A 248 -76.93 25.55 -10.61
CA LEU A 248 -75.54 25.92 -10.83
C LEU A 248 -75.21 27.27 -10.18
N THR A 249 -74.02 27.41 -9.59
CA THR A 249 -73.05 28.45 -10.01
C THR A 249 -71.62 27.94 -9.84
N PRO A 250 -70.69 28.34 -10.73
CA PRO A 250 -69.39 27.70 -10.87
C PRO A 250 -68.28 28.58 -10.28
N ILE A 251 -67.38 28.01 -9.48
CA ILE A 251 -65.98 28.45 -9.33
C ILE A 251 -65.26 27.34 -8.56
N PHE A 252 -64.43 26.60 -9.30
CA PHE A 252 -63.58 25.47 -8.87
C PHE A 252 -64.24 24.11 -8.62
N GLY A 253 -64.72 23.50 -9.70
CA GLY A 253 -64.93 22.06 -9.80
C GLY A 253 -63.61 21.29 -9.93
N LEU A 254 -63.47 20.21 -9.16
CA LEU A 254 -62.42 19.20 -9.26
C LEU A 254 -62.47 18.52 -10.64
N ARG A 255 -61.45 18.75 -11.49
CA ARG A 255 -61.21 17.90 -12.66
C ARG A 255 -60.48 16.64 -12.23
N ARG A 256 -61.17 15.49 -12.25
CA ARG A 256 -60.53 14.17 -12.39
C ARG A 256 -59.74 14.17 -13.70
N ARG A 257 -58.41 13.98 -13.65
CA ARG A 257 -57.61 13.69 -14.85
C ARG A 257 -57.94 12.28 -15.32
N LYS A 258 -58.26 12.13 -16.62
CA LYS A 258 -58.40 10.83 -17.29
C LYS A 258 -57.06 10.10 -17.26
N SER A 259 -57.11 8.79 -16.98
CA SER A 259 -56.01 7.85 -17.13
C SER A 259 -55.63 7.72 -18.61
N VAL A 260 -54.34 7.53 -18.88
CA VAL A 260 -53.75 7.36 -20.22
C VAL A 260 -54.22 6.06 -20.93
N TRP A 261 -54.98 5.22 -20.24
CA TRP A 261 -55.43 3.91 -20.75
C TRP A 261 -56.86 3.90 -21.32
N ASP A 262 -57.59 5.02 -21.26
CA ASP A 262 -58.94 5.14 -21.84
C ASP A 262 -58.92 6.06 -23.08
N MET A 263 -58.44 5.54 -24.22
CA MET A 263 -58.76 6.09 -25.56
C MET A 263 -60.03 5.45 -26.10
#